data_AF-A0A9D2PVG0-F1
#
_entry.id   AF-A0A9D2PVG0-F1
#
_cell.length_a   1.000
_cell.length_b   1.000
_cell.length_c   1.000
_cell.angle_alpha   90.00
_cell.angle_beta   90.00
_cell.angle_gamma   90.00
#
_symmetry.space_group_name_H-M   'P 1'
#
loop_
_entity.id
_entity.type
_entity.pdbx_description
1 polymer ?
#
loop_
_entity_poly.entity_id
_entity_poly.type
_entity_poly.pdbx_seq_one_letter_code
_entity_poly.pdbx_strand_id
1 'polypeptide(L)'
;RPVTGENRTAPLSGQPVTGENRTAPLSRPVTAPAKTAPLSGMSVTAPQKTMPPRGYGNGGFAPSHGVTVAEGGKTVGMMQAKMGFDPVVGWLACVEGPSRGKSYTIRGGINSIGRGDRMDIVITGDLKISSENHAKISYSEKNNRFNLLPGEGRNIIYLNDEEVFSPMPLKAYDLIDFGETKLVFVPLCGEHFTWKKEED
;
A
#
# COMPACT_ATOMS: atom_id res chain seq x y z
N ARG A 1 -66.48 42.74 3.92
CA ARG A 1 -66.04 44.13 4.27
C ARG A 1 -64.52 44.19 4.07
N PRO A 2 -63.99 45.25 3.44
CA PRO A 2 -62.67 45.32 2.80
C PRO A 2 -61.57 45.76 3.80
N VAL A 3 -60.29 45.82 3.43
CA VAL A 3 -59.58 47.09 3.09
C VAL A 3 -58.13 46.77 2.66
N THR A 4 -57.78 47.19 1.42
CA THR A 4 -56.55 47.84 0.88
C THR A 4 -55.16 47.55 1.49
N GLY A 5 -54.04 47.57 0.75
CA GLY A 5 -53.80 48.22 -0.53
C GLY A 5 -52.39 47.99 -1.09
N GLU A 6 -52.25 48.44 -2.32
CA GLU A 6 -51.11 48.34 -3.23
C GLU A 6 -49.94 49.25 -2.83
N ASN A 7 -48.71 48.89 -3.21
CA ASN A 7 -47.85 49.88 -3.86
C ASN A 7 -46.84 49.23 -4.82
N ARG A 8 -46.83 49.76 -6.04
CA ARG A 8 -45.96 49.42 -7.17
C ARG A 8 -44.76 50.37 -7.18
N THR A 9 -43.59 49.94 -7.65
CA THR A 9 -42.80 50.68 -8.67
C THR A 9 -41.66 49.82 -9.24
N ALA A 10 -41.46 49.93 -10.55
CA ALA A 10 -40.51 49.15 -11.36
C ALA A 10 -39.31 50.04 -11.81
N PRO A 11 -38.49 49.66 -12.82
CA PRO A 11 -37.04 49.49 -12.71
C PRO A 11 -36.22 50.63 -13.34
N LEU A 12 -34.89 50.63 -13.14
CA LEU A 12 -33.96 51.47 -13.90
C LEU A 12 -32.78 50.66 -14.44
N SER A 13 -32.73 50.62 -15.77
CA SER A 13 -31.62 50.22 -16.63
C SER A 13 -30.56 51.32 -16.71
N GLY A 14 -29.27 50.96 -16.64
CA GLY A 14 -28.15 51.89 -16.81
C GLY A 14 -26.87 51.21 -17.31
N GLN A 15 -26.70 51.23 -18.64
CA GLN A 15 -25.54 51.16 -19.54
C GLN A 15 -24.20 50.45 -19.19
N PRO A 16 -23.53 49.84 -20.21
CA PRO A 16 -22.20 49.23 -20.11
C PRO A 16 -21.07 50.27 -20.24
N VAL A 17 -19.95 50.03 -19.56
CA VAL A 17 -18.74 50.85 -19.68
C VAL A 17 -17.86 50.32 -20.81
N THR A 18 -17.78 51.10 -21.89
CA THR A 18 -16.74 51.03 -22.92
C THR A 18 -15.55 51.90 -22.52
N GLY A 19 -14.33 51.41 -22.70
CA GLY A 19 -13.10 52.20 -22.59
C GLY A 19 -11.93 51.51 -23.30
N GLU A 20 -11.63 51.96 -24.51
CA GLU A 20 -10.46 51.62 -25.34
C GLU A 20 -9.27 52.59 -25.07
N ASN A 21 -8.08 52.24 -25.60
CA ASN A 21 -6.77 52.92 -25.62
C ASN A 21 -5.78 52.50 -24.51
N ARG A 22 -4.49 52.17 -24.76
CA ARG A 22 -3.59 52.46 -25.89
C ARG A 22 -2.29 51.62 -25.77
N THR A 23 -1.72 51.17 -26.91
CA THR A 23 -0.28 51.03 -27.31
C THR A 23 0.78 50.56 -26.28
N ALA A 24 1.72 49.64 -26.53
CA ALA A 24 2.50 49.27 -27.72
C ALA A 24 3.20 47.89 -27.52
N PRO A 25 3.73 47.24 -28.59
CA PRO A 25 4.37 45.93 -28.52
C PRO A 25 5.89 46.02 -28.29
N LEU A 26 6.47 45.01 -27.64
CA LEU A 26 7.93 44.81 -27.62
C LEU A 26 8.27 43.34 -27.84
N SER A 27 8.41 43.00 -29.11
CA SER A 27 9.10 41.82 -29.62
C SER A 27 10.61 42.04 -29.48
N ARG A 28 11.34 41.16 -28.78
CA ARG A 28 12.73 40.80 -29.13
C ARG A 28 13.02 39.35 -28.74
N PRO A 29 13.42 38.49 -29.68
CA PRO A 29 14.06 37.21 -29.37
C PRO A 29 15.54 37.47 -29.04
N VAL A 30 16.08 36.77 -28.04
CA VAL A 30 17.53 36.74 -27.80
C VAL A 30 18.08 35.46 -28.40
N THR A 31 18.75 35.60 -29.53
CA THR A 31 19.66 34.60 -30.10
C THR A 31 21.08 35.13 -29.92
N ALA A 32 21.94 34.39 -29.24
CA ALA A 32 23.39 34.41 -29.50
C ALA A 32 24.02 33.09 -29.05
N PRO A 33 24.93 32.50 -29.85
CA PRO A 33 25.58 31.22 -29.58
C PRO A 33 26.95 31.43 -28.91
N ALA A 34 27.39 30.49 -28.05
CA ALA A 34 28.81 30.31 -27.77
C ALA A 34 29.10 28.85 -27.36
N LYS A 35 30.00 28.28 -28.14
CA LYS A 35 30.52 26.91 -28.11
C LYS A 35 31.81 26.93 -27.29
N THR A 36 31.91 26.13 -26.24
CA THR A 36 33.20 25.79 -25.64
C THR A 36 33.23 24.29 -25.38
N ALA A 37 34.14 23.61 -26.07
CA ALA A 37 34.32 22.17 -26.08
C ALA A 37 34.92 21.65 -24.76
N PRO A 38 34.61 20.42 -24.33
CA PRO A 38 35.46 19.69 -23.40
C PRO A 38 36.68 19.12 -24.13
N LEU A 39 37.83 19.24 -23.49
CA LEU A 39 39.13 18.73 -23.91
C LEU A 39 39.11 17.20 -23.95
N SER A 40 39.48 16.60 -25.08
CA SER A 40 39.96 15.21 -25.19
C SER A 40 41.16 15.03 -24.24
N GLY A 41 41.27 13.99 -23.43
CA GLY A 41 41.50 12.61 -23.86
C GLY A 41 42.82 12.12 -23.25
N MET A 42 42.73 11.28 -22.21
CA MET A 42 43.83 10.41 -21.79
C MET A 42 43.24 9.03 -21.53
N SER A 43 43.38 8.16 -22.52
CA SER A 43 43.17 6.72 -22.40
C SER A 43 44.29 6.11 -21.58
N VAL A 44 43.96 5.41 -20.49
CA VAL A 44 44.89 4.48 -19.84
C VAL A 44 44.35 3.08 -20.03
N THR A 45 44.86 2.42 -21.05
CA THR A 45 44.83 0.97 -21.23
C THR A 45 46.08 0.42 -20.57
N ALA A 46 45.96 -0.33 -19.48
CA ALA A 46 47.03 -1.19 -19.00
C ALA A 46 46.45 -2.41 -18.24
N PRO A 47 46.78 -3.64 -18.65
CA PRO A 47 46.33 -4.85 -17.98
C PRO A 47 47.32 -5.22 -16.87
N GLN A 48 46.92 -5.14 -15.60
CA GLN A 48 47.73 -5.72 -14.52
C GLN A 48 46.95 -6.80 -13.75
N LYS A 49 47.29 -8.01 -14.17
CA LYS A 49 47.15 -9.31 -13.53
C LYS A 49 47.61 -9.24 -12.07
N THR A 50 46.68 -9.13 -11.13
CA THR A 50 46.94 -9.38 -9.71
C THR A 50 46.88 -10.89 -9.45
N MET A 51 48.05 -11.47 -9.14
CA MET A 51 48.17 -12.86 -8.69
C MET A 51 47.47 -13.04 -7.33
N PRO A 52 46.77 -14.16 -7.09
CA PRO A 52 46.30 -14.50 -5.77
C PRO A 52 47.46 -15.00 -4.89
N PRO A 53 47.44 -14.76 -3.56
CA PRO A 53 48.45 -15.26 -2.65
C PRO A 53 48.52 -16.80 -2.63
N ARG A 54 49.75 -17.34 -2.60
CA ARG A 54 50.06 -18.76 -2.43
C ARG A 54 49.49 -19.29 -1.11
N GLY A 55 48.61 -20.29 -1.18
CA GLY A 55 48.14 -21.00 0.01
C GLY A 55 47.01 -22.03 -0.17
N TYR A 56 46.62 -22.43 -1.39
CA TYR A 56 45.63 -23.49 -1.58
C TYR A 56 46.30 -24.88 -1.57
N GLY A 57 46.35 -25.47 -0.37
CA GLY A 57 46.48 -26.90 -0.17
C GLY A 57 45.09 -27.57 -0.25
N ASN A 58 45.01 -28.54 -1.15
CA ASN A 58 43.89 -29.43 -1.48
C ASN A 58 43.14 -30.04 -0.28
N GLY A 59 41.80 -30.10 -0.34
CA GLY A 59 41.03 -30.98 0.54
C GLY A 59 39.51 -30.72 0.61
N GLY A 60 38.74 -31.40 -0.25
CA GLY A 60 37.41 -31.92 0.09
C GLY A 60 36.21 -30.96 0.02
N PHE A 61 35.44 -31.03 -1.06
CA PHE A 61 34.04 -30.64 -1.06
C PHE A 61 33.23 -31.67 -0.25
N ALA A 62 32.66 -31.24 0.88
CA ALA A 62 31.51 -31.89 1.49
C ALA A 62 30.38 -30.85 1.57
N PRO A 63 29.13 -31.16 1.17
CA PRO A 63 28.04 -30.22 1.31
C PRO A 63 27.62 -30.17 2.77
N SER A 64 28.13 -29.19 3.52
CA SER A 64 27.55 -28.84 4.81
C SER A 64 26.21 -28.17 4.54
N HIS A 65 25.15 -28.78 5.07
CA HIS A 65 23.81 -28.21 5.11
C HIS A 65 23.91 -26.79 5.67
N GLY A 66 23.59 -25.80 4.83
CA GLY A 66 23.50 -24.42 5.24
C GLY A 66 22.39 -24.27 6.27
N VAL A 67 22.78 -24.21 7.55
CA VAL A 67 21.93 -23.66 8.60
C VAL A 67 21.86 -22.17 8.31
N THR A 68 20.74 -21.73 7.75
CA THR A 68 20.44 -20.30 7.65
C THR A 68 20.34 -19.76 9.07
N VAL A 69 21.32 -18.93 9.44
CA VAL A 69 21.32 -18.15 10.67
C VAL A 69 20.07 -17.28 10.67
N ALA A 70 19.18 -17.52 11.63
CA ALA A 70 17.96 -16.75 11.82
C ALA A 70 18.32 -15.31 12.20
N GLU A 71 18.14 -14.40 11.25
CA GLU A 71 18.24 -12.96 11.47
C GLU A 71 16.90 -12.43 12.00
N GLY A 72 16.93 -11.91 13.24
CA GLY A 72 15.83 -11.19 13.87
C GLY A 72 14.76 -12.10 14.46
N GLY A 73 14.69 -12.16 15.79
CA GLY A 73 13.70 -12.92 16.57
C GLY A 73 12.26 -12.49 16.29
N LYS A 74 11.70 -12.90 15.16
CA LYS A 74 10.27 -12.96 14.94
C LYS A 74 9.74 -14.08 15.82
N THR A 75 8.76 -13.79 16.66
CA THR A 75 7.97 -14.83 17.33
C THR A 75 7.40 -15.73 16.25
N VAL A 76 7.98 -16.91 16.07
CA VAL A 76 7.50 -17.90 15.09
C VAL A 76 6.05 -18.20 15.47
N GLY A 77 5.13 -17.91 14.55
CA GLY A 77 3.71 -18.23 14.75
C GLY A 77 3.56 -19.73 15.03
N MET A 78 2.63 -20.10 15.91
CA MET A 78 2.44 -21.50 16.30
C MET A 78 2.22 -22.42 15.09
N MET A 79 1.50 -21.97 14.06
CA MET A 79 1.39 -22.69 12.78
C MET A 79 2.74 -22.89 12.06
N GLN A 80 3.60 -21.88 11.98
CA GLN A 80 4.91 -22.01 11.34
C GLN A 80 5.80 -23.01 12.08
N ALA A 81 5.76 -23.00 13.41
CA ALA A 81 6.49 -23.97 14.22
C ALA A 81 5.99 -25.41 14.00
N LYS A 82 4.68 -25.60 13.84
CA LYS A 82 4.06 -26.92 13.65
C LYS A 82 4.18 -27.47 12.23
N MET A 83 4.15 -26.61 11.21
CA MET A 83 4.11 -27.02 9.80
C MET A 83 5.41 -26.80 9.04
N GLY A 84 6.35 -26.03 9.57
CA GLY A 84 7.58 -25.64 8.88
C GLY A 84 7.39 -24.54 7.81
N PHE A 85 6.15 -24.10 7.59
CA PHE A 85 5.79 -22.97 6.72
C PHE A 85 4.58 -22.23 7.29
N ASP A 86 4.33 -21.01 6.81
CA ASP A 86 3.17 -20.22 7.25
C ASP A 86 1.99 -20.43 6.28
N PRO A 87 0.94 -21.19 6.65
CA PRO A 87 -0.14 -21.54 5.75
C PRO A 87 -1.07 -20.36 5.46
N VAL A 88 -1.71 -20.37 4.29
CA VAL A 88 -2.81 -19.43 3.99
C VAL A 88 -4.00 -19.81 4.87
N VAL A 89 -4.60 -18.82 5.53
CA VAL A 89 -5.81 -19.02 6.36
C VAL A 89 -7.02 -18.27 5.81
N GLY A 90 -6.82 -17.39 4.82
CA GLY A 90 -7.89 -16.70 4.10
C GLY A 90 -7.37 -15.74 3.06
N TRP A 91 -8.27 -14.98 2.45
CA TRP A 91 -7.97 -14.00 1.42
C TRP A 91 -8.72 -12.70 1.61
N LEU A 92 -8.16 -11.64 1.04
CA LEU A 92 -8.87 -10.42 0.70
C LEU A 92 -8.88 -10.31 -0.82
N ALA A 93 -10.03 -10.01 -1.42
CA ALA A 93 -10.11 -9.71 -2.84
C ALA A 93 -10.56 -8.26 -3.03
N CYS A 94 -9.83 -7.52 -3.86
CA CYS A 94 -10.14 -6.13 -4.16
C CYS A 94 -11.30 -6.05 -5.17
N VAL A 95 -12.43 -5.51 -4.73
CA VAL A 95 -13.65 -5.38 -5.54
C VAL A 95 -13.81 -3.96 -6.10
N GLU A 96 -13.19 -2.97 -5.47
CA GLU A 96 -13.18 -1.57 -5.92
C GLU A 96 -11.84 -0.89 -5.61
N GLY A 97 -11.51 0.13 -6.40
CA GLY A 97 -10.29 0.92 -6.26
C GLY A 97 -9.18 0.56 -7.25
N PRO A 98 -7.98 1.17 -7.11
CA PRO A 98 -6.89 1.06 -8.08
C PRO A 98 -6.39 -0.36 -8.33
N SER A 99 -6.53 -1.24 -7.33
CA SER A 99 -6.06 -2.63 -7.37
C SER A 99 -7.20 -3.64 -7.64
N ARG A 100 -8.33 -3.22 -8.24
CA ARG A 100 -9.50 -4.10 -8.46
C ARG A 100 -9.13 -5.39 -9.19
N GLY A 101 -9.65 -6.51 -8.69
CA GLY A 101 -9.38 -7.87 -9.18
C GLY A 101 -8.15 -8.53 -8.56
N LYS A 102 -7.31 -7.79 -7.84
CA LYS A 102 -6.16 -8.35 -7.11
C LYS A 102 -6.62 -9.05 -5.84
N SER A 103 -6.01 -10.19 -5.53
CA SER A 103 -6.19 -10.91 -4.28
C SER A 103 -4.94 -10.82 -3.38
N TYR A 104 -5.17 -10.92 -2.08
CA TYR A 104 -4.14 -10.89 -1.05
C TYR A 104 -4.35 -12.07 -0.12
N THR A 105 -3.26 -12.76 0.25
CA THR A 105 -3.33 -13.90 1.16
C THR A 105 -3.19 -13.44 2.61
N ILE A 106 -4.01 -13.99 3.49
CA ILE A 106 -3.91 -13.83 4.94
C ILE A 106 -3.21 -15.06 5.50
N ARG A 107 -2.27 -14.83 6.42
CA ARG A 107 -1.48 -15.86 7.11
C ARG A 107 -1.80 -15.94 8.60
N GLY A 108 -1.17 -16.88 9.29
CA GLY A 108 -1.35 -17.04 10.72
C GLY A 108 -0.94 -15.81 11.54
N GLY A 109 -1.60 -15.58 12.67
CA GLY A 109 -1.27 -14.47 13.55
C GLY A 109 -1.78 -13.12 13.03
N ILE A 110 -0.95 -12.08 13.14
CA ILE A 110 -1.33 -10.70 12.79
C ILE A 110 -0.69 -10.33 11.45
N ASN A 111 -1.51 -9.90 10.51
CA ASN A 111 -1.11 -9.44 9.19
C ASN A 111 -1.33 -7.92 9.12
N SER A 112 -0.26 -7.17 8.99
CA SER A 112 -0.29 -5.72 8.79
C SER A 112 -0.71 -5.36 7.35
N ILE A 113 -1.58 -4.38 7.22
CA ILE A 113 -2.09 -3.88 5.94
C ILE A 113 -1.61 -2.43 5.77
N GLY A 114 -1.08 -2.11 4.59
CA GLY A 114 -0.74 -0.75 4.22
C GLY A 114 -0.17 -0.66 2.81
N ARG A 115 0.28 0.53 2.43
CA ARG A 115 0.84 0.78 1.09
C ARG A 115 2.34 0.50 0.99
N GLY A 116 3.04 0.49 2.12
CA GLY A 116 4.47 0.24 2.22
C GLY A 116 4.81 -1.22 1.94
N ASP A 117 5.98 -1.43 1.35
CA ASP A 117 6.56 -2.73 1.02
C ASP A 117 6.89 -3.61 2.24
N ARG A 118 7.00 -3.00 3.42
CA ARG A 118 7.23 -3.68 4.70
C ARG A 118 5.99 -4.31 5.32
N MET A 119 4.80 -4.09 4.75
CA MET A 119 3.55 -4.65 5.26
C MET A 119 3.37 -6.10 4.80
N ASP A 120 2.64 -6.89 5.58
CA ASP A 120 2.32 -8.27 5.21
C ASP A 120 1.36 -8.31 4.00
N ILE A 121 0.43 -7.35 3.96
CA ILE A 121 -0.52 -7.14 2.86
C ILE A 121 -0.31 -5.74 2.30
N VAL A 122 0.31 -5.69 1.11
CA VAL A 122 0.68 -4.44 0.44
C VAL A 122 -0.38 -4.03 -0.58
N ILE A 123 -1.12 -2.96 -0.29
CA ILE A 123 -2.14 -2.38 -1.17
C ILE A 123 -1.59 -1.11 -1.80
N THR A 124 -1.40 -1.13 -3.11
CA THR A 124 -0.77 -0.03 -3.87
C THR A 124 -1.79 0.73 -4.72
N GLY A 125 -1.47 1.99 -5.04
CA GLY A 125 -2.27 2.84 -5.92
C GLY A 125 -3.25 3.78 -5.19
N ASP A 126 -3.61 3.48 -3.94
CA ASP A 126 -4.50 4.32 -3.14
C ASP A 126 -3.71 5.17 -2.14
N LEU A 127 -3.75 6.49 -2.28
CA LEU A 127 -3.03 7.43 -1.42
C LEU A 127 -3.71 7.67 -0.07
N LYS A 128 -4.98 7.27 0.10
CA LYS A 128 -5.69 7.33 1.39
C LYS A 128 -5.31 6.18 2.32
N ILE A 129 -4.65 5.16 1.80
CA ILE A 129 -4.08 4.07 2.59
C ILE A 129 -2.72 4.50 3.13
N SER A 130 -2.57 4.41 4.46
CA SER A 130 -1.32 4.72 5.14
C SER A 130 -0.20 3.81 4.63
N SER A 131 1.03 4.34 4.56
CA SER A 131 2.19 3.53 4.17
C SER A 131 2.43 2.39 5.15
N GLU A 132 2.30 2.64 6.45
CA GLU A 132 2.52 1.64 7.48
C GLU A 132 1.28 1.52 8.37
N ASN A 133 0.99 0.28 8.79
CA ASN A 133 -0.05 -0.06 9.76
C ASN A 133 -1.37 0.72 9.54
N HIS A 134 -1.88 0.71 8.31
CA HIS A 134 -3.19 1.31 8.02
C HIS A 134 -4.30 0.52 8.73
N ALA A 135 -4.21 -0.81 8.68
CA ALA A 135 -5.06 -1.74 9.42
C ALA A 135 -4.28 -3.02 9.73
N LYS A 136 -4.86 -3.90 10.55
CA LYS A 136 -4.32 -5.24 10.76
C LYS A 136 -5.44 -6.26 10.71
N ILE A 137 -5.19 -7.44 10.15
CA ILE A 137 -6.08 -8.60 10.26
C ILE A 137 -5.39 -9.65 11.11
N SER A 138 -6.07 -10.08 12.17
CA SER A 138 -5.60 -11.16 13.03
C SER A 138 -6.39 -12.44 12.77
N TYR A 139 -5.69 -13.57 12.74
CA TYR A 139 -6.28 -14.89 12.83
C TYR A 139 -5.82 -15.57 14.13
N SER A 140 -6.78 -15.87 15.00
CA SER A 140 -6.53 -16.61 16.24
C SER A 140 -6.71 -18.10 15.99
N GLU A 141 -5.61 -18.84 15.98
CA GLU A 141 -5.63 -20.31 15.87
C GLU A 141 -6.48 -20.95 16.96
N LYS A 142 -6.34 -20.50 18.22
CA LYS A 142 -7.07 -21.05 19.37
C LYS A 142 -8.58 -20.99 19.13
N ASN A 143 -9.07 -19.84 18.70
CA ASN A 143 -10.49 -19.55 18.59
C ASN A 143 -11.03 -19.72 17.15
N ASN A 144 -10.18 -20.07 16.19
CA ASN A 144 -10.51 -20.19 14.76
C ASN A 144 -11.29 -18.98 14.22
N ARG A 145 -10.86 -17.77 14.58
CA ARG A 145 -11.58 -16.53 14.26
C ARG A 145 -10.68 -15.46 13.69
N PHE A 146 -11.27 -14.64 12.83
CA PHE A 146 -10.64 -13.47 12.25
C PHE A 146 -11.13 -12.21 12.95
N ASN A 147 -10.23 -11.24 13.13
CA ASN A 147 -10.63 -9.90 13.54
C ASN A 147 -9.90 -8.85 12.71
N LEU A 148 -10.62 -7.81 12.33
CA LEU A 148 -10.10 -6.58 11.77
C LEU A 148 -9.74 -5.63 12.92
N LEU A 149 -8.52 -5.12 12.93
CA LEU A 149 -8.05 -4.15 13.90
C LEU A 149 -7.75 -2.84 13.15
N PRO A 150 -8.25 -1.70 13.64
CA PRO A 150 -7.86 -0.42 13.10
C PRO A 150 -6.37 -0.19 13.34
N GLY A 151 -5.72 0.47 12.39
CA GLY A 151 -4.31 0.83 12.49
C GLY A 151 -4.08 2.14 13.23
N GLU A 152 -2.87 2.66 13.09
CA GLU A 152 -2.44 3.95 13.68
C GLU A 152 -2.62 5.13 12.71
N GLY A 153 -3.23 4.86 11.56
CA GLY A 153 -3.48 5.85 10.52
C GLY A 153 -4.51 6.89 10.92
N ARG A 154 -4.49 8.03 10.23
CA ARG A 154 -5.48 9.10 10.38
C ARG A 154 -6.83 8.77 9.75
N ASN A 155 -6.85 7.89 8.75
CA ASN A 155 -8.03 7.60 7.96
C ASN A 155 -8.83 6.47 8.61
N ILE A 156 -10.14 6.67 8.73
CA ILE A 156 -11.08 5.69 9.28
C ILE A 156 -11.27 4.57 8.25
N ILE A 157 -11.35 3.35 8.76
CA ILE A 157 -11.68 2.14 7.99
C ILE A 157 -13.14 1.82 8.24
N TYR A 158 -13.84 1.34 7.23
CA TYR A 158 -15.22 0.89 7.39
C TYR A 158 -15.32 -0.62 7.19
N LEU A 159 -16.20 -1.26 7.95
CA LEU A 159 -16.57 -2.66 7.83
C LEU A 159 -18.08 -2.71 7.58
N ASN A 160 -18.50 -3.18 6.39
CA ASN A 160 -19.89 -3.17 5.96
C ASN A 160 -20.56 -1.78 6.13
N ASP A 161 -19.87 -0.73 5.66
CA ASP A 161 -20.28 0.67 5.75
C ASP A 161 -20.33 1.27 7.19
N GLU A 162 -19.87 0.54 8.21
CA GLU A 162 -19.76 1.03 9.59
C GLU A 162 -18.32 1.34 10.00
N GLU A 163 -18.12 2.43 10.75
CA GLU A 163 -16.80 2.90 11.18
C GLU A 163 -16.15 1.93 12.20
N VAL A 164 -14.89 1.58 11.97
CA VAL A 164 -14.15 0.66 12.83
C VAL A 164 -13.21 1.42 13.77
N PHE A 165 -13.60 1.55 15.03
CA PHE A 165 -12.78 2.18 16.09
C PHE A 165 -12.12 1.17 17.05
N SER A 166 -12.49 -0.10 16.98
CA SER A 166 -11.98 -1.15 17.87
C SER A 166 -11.86 -2.48 17.11
N PRO A 167 -11.20 -3.51 17.68
CA PRO A 167 -11.12 -4.82 17.03
C PRO A 167 -12.52 -5.43 16.76
N MET A 168 -12.84 -5.65 15.48
CA MET A 168 -14.12 -6.19 15.03
C MET A 168 -13.96 -7.62 14.50
N PRO A 169 -14.84 -8.58 14.87
CA PRO A 169 -14.82 -9.92 14.28
C PRO A 169 -15.20 -9.85 12.80
N LEU A 170 -14.46 -10.58 11.96
CA LEU A 170 -14.73 -10.69 10.53
C LEU A 170 -15.50 -11.97 10.20
N LYS A 171 -16.46 -11.85 9.29
CA LYS A 171 -17.27 -12.93 8.72
C LYS A 171 -17.06 -13.05 7.22
N ALA A 172 -17.32 -14.23 6.68
CA ALA A 172 -17.20 -14.47 5.25
C ALA A 172 -18.02 -13.45 4.44
N TYR A 173 -17.39 -12.89 3.41
CA TYR A 173 -17.93 -11.87 2.51
C TYR A 173 -18.17 -10.49 3.12
N ASP A 174 -17.66 -10.21 4.32
CA ASP A 174 -17.62 -8.85 4.83
C ASP A 174 -16.82 -7.93 3.89
N LEU A 175 -17.32 -6.70 3.72
CA LEU A 175 -16.69 -5.65 2.92
C LEU A 175 -15.90 -4.71 3.82
N ILE A 176 -14.66 -4.45 3.45
CA ILE A 176 -13.74 -3.59 4.19
C ILE A 176 -13.32 -2.44 3.29
N ASP A 177 -13.54 -1.21 3.74
CA ASP A 177 -13.23 0.00 2.99
C ASP A 177 -12.00 0.69 3.54
N PHE A 178 -11.03 0.87 2.66
CA PHE A 178 -9.79 1.59 2.89
C PHE A 178 -9.73 2.77 1.92
N GLY A 179 -10.30 3.92 2.29
CA GLY A 179 -10.25 5.11 1.44
C GLY A 179 -11.01 4.95 0.11
N GLU A 180 -10.31 4.66 -0.99
CA GLU A 180 -10.88 4.41 -2.32
C GLU A 180 -10.90 2.91 -2.68
N THR A 181 -10.31 2.07 -1.82
CA THR A 181 -10.20 0.63 -2.04
C THR A 181 -11.24 -0.11 -1.19
N LYS A 182 -12.06 -0.95 -1.83
CA LYS A 182 -13.00 -1.86 -1.15
C LYS A 182 -12.53 -3.30 -1.34
N LEU A 183 -12.39 -4.03 -0.23
CA LEU A 183 -11.98 -5.43 -0.22
C LEU A 183 -13.10 -6.31 0.31
N VAL A 184 -13.28 -7.50 -0.26
CA VAL A 184 -14.11 -8.55 0.31
C VAL A 184 -13.24 -9.57 1.05
N PHE A 185 -13.65 -9.95 2.25
CA PHE A 185 -12.97 -10.97 3.03
C PHE A 185 -13.49 -12.38 2.74
N VAL A 186 -12.58 -13.33 2.51
CA VAL A 186 -12.89 -14.74 2.23
C VAL A 186 -12.07 -15.63 3.17
N PRO A 187 -12.66 -16.18 4.25
CA PRO A 187 -11.96 -17.11 5.13
C PRO A 187 -11.73 -18.46 4.46
N LEU A 188 -10.53 -19.02 4.57
CA LEU A 188 -10.28 -20.44 4.32
C LEU A 188 -10.53 -21.22 5.61
N CYS A 189 -9.88 -20.80 6.69
CA CYS A 189 -10.10 -21.35 8.02
C CYS A 189 -11.44 -20.85 8.56
N GLY A 190 -12.26 -21.75 9.07
CA GLY A 190 -13.59 -21.45 9.59
C GLY A 190 -14.28 -22.72 10.07
N GLU A 191 -15.61 -22.74 10.02
CA GLU A 191 -16.39 -23.90 10.46
C GLU A 191 -16.07 -25.17 9.64
N HIS A 192 -15.81 -25.01 8.35
CA HIS A 192 -15.61 -26.14 7.43
C HIS A 192 -14.17 -26.64 7.33
N PHE A 193 -13.19 -25.85 7.77
CA PHE A 193 -11.78 -26.19 7.59
C PHE A 193 -10.91 -25.49 8.64
N THR A 194 -9.90 -26.19 9.14
CA THR A 194 -8.83 -25.59 9.94
C THR A 194 -7.54 -26.38 9.76
N TRP A 195 -6.40 -25.71 9.88
CA TRP A 195 -5.08 -26.34 9.84
C TRP A 195 -4.71 -27.08 11.13
N LYS A 196 -5.53 -27.01 12.18
CA LYS A 196 -5.30 -27.83 13.37
C LYS A 196 -5.35 -29.29 12.98
N LYS A 197 -4.34 -30.05 13.38
CA LYS A 197 -4.47 -31.50 13.48
C LYS A 197 -5.37 -31.79 14.68
N GLU A 198 -6.39 -32.61 14.50
CA GLU A 198 -7.00 -33.30 15.63
C GLU A 198 -5.85 -34.06 16.31
N GLU A 199 -5.56 -33.72 17.57
CA GLU A 199 -4.74 -34.58 18.42
C GLU A 199 -5.67 -35.72 18.83
N ASP A 200 -5.55 -36.86 18.16
CA ASP A 200 -6.12 -38.14 18.60
C ASP A 200 -5.53 -38.56 19.96
#